data_AF-A0ABD1Z8U9-F1
#
_entry.id   AF-A0ABD1Z8U9-F1
#
_cell.length_a   1.000
_cell.length_b   1.000
_cell.length_c   1.000
_cell.angle_alpha   90.00
_cell.angle_beta   90.00
_cell.angle_gamma   90.00
#
_symmetry.space_group_name_H-M   'P 1'
#
loop_
_entity.id
_entity.type
_entity.pdbx_description
1 polymer ?
#
loop_
_entity_poly.entity_id
_entity_poly.type
_entity_poly.pdbx_seq_one_letter_code
_entity_poly.pdbx_strand_id
1 'polypeptide(L)'
;MLFVMDATISGPHFAIPLHLAPFKQLLCFSGEQNFIRFPTVRIRELKDDYIKFELRDTDTSIANALRRIMIAEVPTLAIDLVEMESNSSVLNDEFIAHRLGLIPLKSERAMEMRLSRDCDACDGDGSCEYCSIEFNLNVKCNSDQTLDVTSHDLVSSDPSVVPVDNSFAQDISGFDAPEARGVLIVKLRRGQELKLRAIARKGIGKDHAKWSPAATVAFQFEPEIHINEALMETLTLEEKKEWVDSCPTKVFEVDPQTQQVVVVDAEAYTYDEEILKKADAMGKPGLVEIISREDSFIFTVESTGAIQASQMFINAIDILKTKLDAVRLSFDTEEADDQFGELGHHMRGGGIDLVSRVIQ
;
A
#
# COMPACT_ATOMS: atom_id res chain seq x y z
N MET A 1 -18.76 57.40 -30.98
CA MET A 1 -19.70 58.10 -31.87
C MET A 1 -20.98 58.31 -31.07
N LEU A 2 -21.24 59.56 -30.61
CA LEU A 2 -22.50 60.09 -30.02
C LEU A 2 -22.98 59.43 -28.70
N PHE A 3 -23.47 60.07 -27.63
CA PHE A 3 -23.83 61.46 -27.30
C PHE A 3 -23.73 61.65 -25.76
N VAL A 4 -23.62 62.92 -25.38
CA VAL A 4 -23.50 63.55 -24.05
C VAL A 4 -24.87 63.63 -23.34
N MET A 5 -24.92 63.59 -21.99
CA MET A 5 -25.62 64.59 -21.14
C MET A 5 -25.49 64.38 -19.63
N ASP A 6 -25.08 65.46 -18.97
CA ASP A 6 -25.02 65.73 -17.52
C ASP A 6 -26.39 65.69 -16.83
N ALA A 7 -26.38 65.31 -15.54
CA ALA A 7 -27.22 65.92 -14.50
C ALA A 7 -26.62 65.70 -13.10
N THR A 8 -26.07 66.77 -12.54
CA THR A 8 -25.65 66.91 -11.14
C THR A 8 -26.86 67.25 -10.27
N ILE A 9 -27.14 66.46 -9.24
CA ILE A 9 -27.95 66.89 -8.08
C ILE A 9 -27.26 66.44 -6.79
N SER A 10 -27.03 67.43 -5.95
CA SER A 10 -26.39 67.44 -4.63
C SER A 10 -27.24 66.82 -3.51
N GLY A 11 -26.61 66.08 -2.60
CA GLY A 11 -27.15 65.76 -1.27
C GLY A 11 -26.21 64.84 -0.49
N PRO A 12 -25.80 65.17 0.74
CA PRO A 12 -24.77 64.45 1.48
C PRO A 12 -25.39 63.25 2.21
N HIS A 13 -24.69 62.11 2.25
CA HIS A 13 -24.52 61.27 3.44
C HIS A 13 -23.91 59.91 3.07
N PHE A 14 -23.01 59.46 3.93
CA PHE A 14 -22.40 58.13 4.03
C PHE A 14 -21.27 57.76 3.04
N ALA A 15 -20.05 57.91 3.57
CA ALA A 15 -18.86 57.23 3.11
C ALA A 15 -18.92 55.74 3.46
N ILE A 16 -18.68 54.85 2.48
CA ILE A 16 -17.99 53.56 2.68
C ILE A 16 -17.24 53.22 1.36
N PRO A 17 -15.92 52.99 1.37
CA PRO A 17 -15.19 52.49 0.21
C PRO A 17 -15.34 50.98 0.05
N LEU A 18 -15.30 50.53 -1.21
CA LEU A 18 -15.16 49.13 -1.63
C LEU A 18 -14.08 48.40 -0.83
N HIS A 19 -14.44 47.26 -0.24
CA HIS A 19 -13.50 46.19 0.02
C HIS A 19 -14.07 44.89 -0.56
N LEU A 20 -13.34 44.30 -1.50
CA LEU A 20 -13.54 42.92 -1.93
C LEU A 20 -13.49 42.01 -0.71
N ALA A 21 -14.51 41.16 -0.55
CA ALA A 21 -14.47 39.97 0.28
C ALA A 21 -15.14 38.82 -0.49
N PRO A 22 -14.58 37.59 -0.45
CA PRO A 22 -14.96 36.51 -1.34
C PRO A 22 -16.27 35.85 -0.93
N PHE A 23 -16.96 35.32 -1.95
CA PHE A 23 -18.08 34.39 -1.89
C PHE A 23 -17.83 33.29 -0.84
N LYS A 24 -18.34 33.47 0.37
CA LYS A 24 -18.30 32.45 1.42
C LYS A 24 -19.50 32.57 2.34
N GLN A 25 -20.72 32.62 1.79
CA GLN A 25 -21.91 32.41 2.60
C GLN A 25 -23.15 32.17 1.75
N LEU A 26 -23.41 30.91 1.40
CA LEU A 26 -24.77 30.39 1.32
C LEU A 26 -24.73 28.85 1.25
N LEU A 27 -24.72 28.20 2.41
CA LEU A 27 -25.18 26.82 2.64
C LEU A 27 -25.12 26.61 4.16
N CYS A 28 -26.13 27.12 4.86
CA CYS A 28 -26.33 26.86 6.28
C CYS A 28 -27.82 26.53 6.47
N PHE A 29 -28.17 25.30 6.09
CA PHE A 29 -29.37 24.60 6.56
C PHE A 29 -28.91 23.20 6.97
N SER A 30 -29.28 22.79 8.19
CA SER A 30 -28.77 21.68 9.02
C SER A 30 -27.35 21.88 9.60
N GLY A 31 -27.27 21.83 10.94
CA GLY A 31 -26.07 22.09 11.72
C GLY A 31 -25.08 20.93 11.77
N GLU A 32 -24.49 20.60 10.63
CA GLU A 32 -23.22 19.86 10.57
C GLU A 32 -22.20 20.78 9.91
N GLN A 33 -21.14 21.14 10.65
CA GLN A 33 -20.02 21.84 10.02
C GLN A 33 -19.42 20.92 8.95
N ASN A 34 -19.18 21.42 7.74
CA ASN A 34 -18.63 20.65 6.63
C ASN A 34 -17.29 19.98 7.01
N PHE A 35 -17.36 18.71 7.41
CA PHE A 35 -16.27 17.76 7.69
C PHE A 35 -15.59 17.25 6.40
N ILE A 36 -15.14 18.14 5.52
CA ILE A 36 -14.35 17.66 4.38
C ILE A 36 -12.93 17.38 4.89
N ARG A 37 -12.70 16.14 5.33
CA ARG A 37 -11.38 15.63 5.67
C ARG A 37 -10.57 15.50 4.38
N PHE A 38 -9.39 16.11 4.33
CA PHE A 38 -8.46 15.97 3.21
C PHE A 38 -7.30 15.10 3.66
N PRO A 39 -7.18 13.86 3.15
CA PRO A 39 -6.12 12.97 3.57
C PRO A 39 -4.74 13.58 3.30
N THR A 40 -3.85 13.51 4.30
CA THR A 40 -2.46 13.97 4.16
C THR A 40 -1.50 12.80 4.34
N VAL A 41 -0.47 12.73 3.50
CA VAL A 41 0.53 11.66 3.53
C VAL A 41 1.89 12.26 3.87
N ARG A 42 2.54 11.70 4.90
CA ARG A 42 3.91 12.07 5.30
C ARG A 42 4.82 10.85 5.24
N ILE A 43 5.82 10.89 4.36
CA ILE A 43 6.82 9.83 4.25
C ILE A 43 7.83 9.99 5.40
N ARG A 44 8.10 8.90 6.12
CA ARG A 44 9.08 8.86 7.21
C ARG A 44 10.36 8.17 6.79
N GLU A 45 10.22 7.01 6.16
CA GLU A 45 11.34 6.23 5.64
C GLU A 45 11.02 5.75 4.22
N LEU A 46 12.01 5.84 3.34
CA LEU A 46 11.91 5.40 1.96
C LEU A 46 13.19 4.69 1.56
N LYS A 47 13.05 3.43 1.16
CA LYS A 47 14.04 2.56 0.54
C LYS A 47 13.38 1.90 -0.68
N ASP A 48 14.16 1.18 -1.48
CA ASP A 48 13.65 0.54 -2.70
C ASP A 48 12.56 -0.49 -2.38
N ASP A 49 12.81 -1.37 -1.41
CA ASP A 49 11.88 -2.44 -1.02
C ASP A 49 11.03 -2.13 0.22
N TYR A 50 11.22 -0.95 0.84
CA TYR A 50 10.57 -0.60 2.11
C TYR A 50 10.12 0.86 2.12
N ILE A 51 8.86 1.10 2.49
CA ILE A 51 8.34 2.44 2.75
C ILE A 51 7.55 2.47 4.05
N LYS A 52 7.87 3.44 4.91
CA LYS A 52 7.11 3.77 6.11
C LYS A 52 6.55 5.18 5.97
N PHE A 53 5.23 5.30 6.01
CA PHE A 53 4.55 6.59 5.86
C PHE A 53 3.38 6.71 6.83
N GLU A 54 2.97 7.94 7.06
CA GLU A 54 1.86 8.30 7.92
C GLU A 54 0.73 8.87 7.06
N LEU A 55 -0.49 8.42 7.30
CA LEU A 55 -1.71 8.84 6.62
C LEU A 55 -2.66 9.44 7.66
N ARG A 56 -2.89 10.75 7.59
CA ARG A 56 -3.76 11.49 8.51
C ARG A 56 -5.04 11.97 7.83
N ASP A 57 -6.01 12.38 8.63
CA ASP A 57 -7.26 12.99 8.21
C ASP A 57 -8.05 12.07 7.27
N THR A 58 -8.12 10.77 7.59
CA THR A 58 -8.84 9.78 6.79
C THR A 58 -9.57 8.79 7.68
N ASP A 59 -10.54 8.09 7.10
CA ASP A 59 -11.22 6.97 7.76
C ASP A 59 -10.48 5.64 7.54
N THR A 60 -10.66 4.72 8.49
CA THR A 60 -10.13 3.35 8.45
C THR A 60 -10.53 2.59 7.18
N SER A 61 -11.67 2.93 6.58
CA SER A 61 -12.14 2.33 5.33
C SER A 61 -11.20 2.63 4.16
N ILE A 62 -10.71 3.86 4.04
CA ILE A 62 -9.78 4.29 2.98
C ILE A 62 -8.39 3.68 3.23
N ALA A 63 -7.91 3.71 4.48
CA ALA A 63 -6.64 3.09 4.86
C ALA A 63 -6.65 1.58 4.53
N ASN A 64 -7.72 0.87 4.91
CA ASN A 64 -7.85 -0.56 4.61
C ASN A 64 -8.06 -0.82 3.11
N ALA A 65 -8.73 0.07 2.37
CA ALA A 65 -8.84 -0.04 0.92
C ALA A 65 -7.46 0.03 0.25
N LEU A 66 -6.63 1.03 0.60
CA LEU A 66 -5.25 1.14 0.10
C LEU A 66 -4.43 -0.10 0.44
N ARG A 67 -4.52 -0.60 1.67
CA ARG A 67 -3.88 -1.85 2.09
C ARG A 67 -4.27 -3.02 1.19
N ARG A 68 -5.56 -3.21 0.95
CA ARG A 68 -6.07 -4.34 0.15
C ARG A 68 -5.69 -4.23 -1.32
N ILE A 69 -5.69 -3.03 -1.87
CA ILE A 69 -5.31 -2.79 -3.27
C ILE A 69 -3.81 -3.10 -3.45
N MET A 70 -2.95 -2.62 -2.54
CA MET A 70 -1.51 -2.91 -2.59
C MET A 70 -1.22 -4.42 -2.59
N ILE A 71 -1.92 -5.19 -1.77
CA ILE A 71 -1.71 -6.65 -1.68
C ILE A 71 -2.29 -7.39 -2.90
N ALA A 72 -3.50 -7.04 -3.32
CA ALA A 72 -4.29 -7.92 -4.18
C ALA A 72 -4.49 -7.42 -5.62
N GLU A 73 -4.31 -6.14 -5.90
CA GLU A 73 -4.74 -5.55 -7.17
C GLU A 73 -3.66 -4.81 -7.94
N VAL A 74 -2.55 -4.45 -7.28
CA VAL A 74 -1.37 -3.96 -7.99
C VAL A 74 -0.80 -5.10 -8.85
N PRO A 75 -0.73 -4.93 -10.19
CA PRO A 75 -0.31 -6.02 -11.07
C PRO A 75 1.20 -6.22 -11.08
N THR A 76 1.63 -7.46 -11.25
CA THR A 76 3.04 -7.86 -11.41
C THR A 76 3.18 -8.94 -12.49
N LEU A 77 4.42 -9.28 -12.85
CA LEU A 77 4.74 -10.40 -13.73
C LEU A 77 5.17 -11.60 -12.88
N ALA A 78 4.63 -12.76 -13.21
CA ALA A 78 5.06 -14.03 -12.64
C ALA A 78 4.98 -15.14 -13.70
N ILE A 79 5.78 -16.19 -13.52
CA ILE A 79 5.75 -17.38 -14.39
C ILE A 79 4.39 -18.07 -14.23
N ASP A 80 3.72 -18.30 -15.35
CA ASP A 80 2.38 -18.87 -15.40
C ASP A 80 2.33 -20.20 -16.12
N LEU A 81 2.93 -20.27 -17.31
CA LEU A 81 3.05 -21.51 -18.06
C LEU A 81 4.49 -22.00 -18.01
N VAL A 82 4.68 -23.30 -17.78
CA VAL A 82 5.99 -23.95 -17.86
C VAL A 82 5.85 -25.19 -18.74
N GLU A 83 6.62 -25.21 -19.82
CA GLU A 83 6.72 -26.31 -20.76
C GLU A 83 8.01 -27.06 -20.49
N MET A 84 7.89 -28.29 -19.99
CA MET A 84 9.03 -29.17 -19.73
C MET A 84 9.45 -29.86 -21.03
N GLU A 85 10.70 -29.68 -21.44
CA GLU A 85 11.28 -30.43 -22.56
C GLU A 85 11.98 -31.70 -22.07
N SER A 86 12.75 -31.60 -20.98
CA SER A 86 13.44 -32.73 -20.36
C SER A 86 13.60 -32.47 -18.86
N ASN A 87 13.10 -33.40 -18.03
CA ASN A 87 13.37 -33.41 -16.59
C ASN A 87 13.83 -34.80 -16.19
N SER A 88 15.10 -34.90 -15.77
CA SER A 88 15.67 -36.12 -15.17
C SER A 88 16.11 -35.88 -13.72
N SER A 89 15.64 -34.78 -13.13
CA SER A 89 15.89 -34.43 -11.74
C SER A 89 15.08 -35.31 -10.77
N VAL A 90 15.28 -35.11 -9.48
CA VAL A 90 14.55 -35.83 -8.42
C VAL A 90 13.17 -35.21 -8.16
N LEU A 91 12.96 -33.94 -8.54
CA LEU A 91 11.68 -33.26 -8.33
C LEU A 91 10.78 -33.48 -9.54
N ASN A 92 9.51 -33.73 -9.28
CA ASN A 92 8.50 -33.84 -10.31
C ASN A 92 8.26 -32.48 -10.99
N ASP A 93 7.75 -32.53 -12.20
CA ASP A 93 7.50 -31.35 -13.05
C ASP A 93 6.61 -30.32 -12.36
N GLU A 94 5.54 -30.76 -11.69
CA GLU A 94 4.59 -29.89 -11.00
C GLU A 94 5.23 -29.10 -9.84
N PHE A 95 6.17 -29.72 -9.12
CA PHE A 95 6.87 -29.04 -8.02
C PHE A 95 7.85 -28.00 -8.56
N ILE A 96 8.55 -28.30 -9.65
CA ILE A 96 9.45 -27.35 -10.31
C ILE A 96 8.64 -26.18 -10.87
N ALA A 97 7.54 -26.45 -11.58
CA ALA A 97 6.66 -25.42 -12.12
C ALA A 97 6.08 -24.52 -11.02
N HIS A 98 5.62 -25.11 -9.91
CA HIS A 98 5.13 -24.35 -8.76
C HIS A 98 6.20 -23.45 -8.15
N ARG A 99 7.45 -23.94 -8.00
CA ARG A 99 8.57 -23.14 -7.50
C ARG A 99 8.91 -21.99 -8.44
N LEU A 100 8.98 -22.25 -9.75
CA LEU A 100 9.23 -21.23 -10.76
C LEU A 100 8.16 -20.14 -10.72
N GLY A 101 6.89 -20.51 -10.53
CA GLY A 101 5.79 -19.56 -10.41
C GLY A 101 5.91 -18.61 -9.22
N LEU A 102 6.60 -19.00 -8.15
CA LEU A 102 6.79 -18.19 -6.94
C LEU A 102 8.09 -17.36 -6.93
N ILE A 103 8.91 -17.45 -7.96
CA ILE A 103 10.12 -16.61 -8.07
C ILE A 103 9.66 -15.19 -8.44
N PRO A 104 9.93 -14.18 -7.59
CA PRO A 104 9.59 -12.80 -7.92
C PRO A 104 10.43 -12.31 -9.10
N LEU A 105 9.78 -11.63 -10.05
CA LEU A 105 10.41 -11.04 -11.23
C LEU A 105 10.34 -9.52 -11.15
N LYS A 106 11.41 -8.82 -11.56
CA LYS A 106 11.39 -7.37 -11.72
C LYS A 106 10.34 -6.99 -12.77
N SER A 107 9.39 -6.16 -12.36
CA SER A 107 8.08 -5.97 -12.99
C SER A 107 7.72 -4.49 -13.16
N GLU A 108 8.71 -3.62 -13.41
CA GLU A 108 8.49 -2.16 -13.53
C GLU A 108 7.45 -1.80 -14.61
N ARG A 109 7.43 -2.54 -15.73
CA ARG A 109 6.49 -2.34 -16.84
C ARG A 109 5.17 -3.09 -16.69
N ALA A 110 4.89 -3.73 -15.55
CA ALA A 110 3.67 -4.53 -15.38
C ALA A 110 2.38 -3.70 -15.55
N MET A 111 2.39 -2.41 -15.22
CA MET A 111 1.23 -1.54 -15.45
C MET A 111 0.93 -1.33 -16.94
N GLU A 112 1.96 -1.19 -17.78
CA GLU A 112 1.86 -0.94 -19.22
C GLU A 112 1.50 -2.20 -20.03
N MET A 113 1.92 -3.37 -19.56
CA MET A 113 1.62 -4.64 -20.23
C MET A 113 0.12 -4.94 -20.24
N ARG A 114 -0.35 -5.63 -21.29
CA ARG A 114 -1.74 -6.05 -21.38
C ARG A 114 -1.95 -7.36 -20.61
N LEU A 115 -3.12 -7.50 -20.01
CA LEU A 115 -3.56 -8.79 -19.48
C LEU A 115 -3.80 -9.74 -20.66
N SER A 116 -3.41 -11.01 -20.50
CA SER A 116 -3.56 -11.99 -21.59
C SER A 116 -5.02 -12.20 -22.03
N ARG A 117 -5.99 -12.00 -21.11
CA ARG A 117 -7.43 -12.08 -21.39
C ARG A 117 -7.97 -10.91 -22.23
N ASP A 118 -7.29 -9.77 -22.21
CA ASP A 118 -7.69 -8.53 -22.88
C ASP A 118 -6.77 -8.24 -24.08
N CYS A 119 -6.04 -9.25 -24.56
CA CYS A 119 -5.07 -9.08 -25.63
C CYS A 119 -5.65 -9.51 -26.99
N ASP A 120 -6.06 -8.53 -27.78
CA ASP A 120 -6.61 -8.75 -29.13
C ASP A 120 -5.57 -9.20 -30.17
N ALA A 121 -4.27 -9.12 -29.82
CA ALA A 121 -3.15 -9.37 -30.74
C ALA A 121 -2.59 -10.80 -30.66
N CYS A 122 -3.17 -11.68 -29.83
CA CYS A 122 -2.70 -13.05 -29.68
C CYS A 122 -3.28 -13.93 -30.80
N ASP A 123 -2.42 -14.38 -31.73
CA ASP A 123 -2.77 -15.24 -32.87
C ASP A 123 -2.92 -16.73 -32.46
N GLY A 124 -3.80 -17.02 -31.50
CA GLY A 124 -4.25 -18.37 -31.17
C GLY A 124 -3.33 -19.20 -30.25
N ASP A 125 -2.08 -18.80 -30.03
CA ASP A 125 -1.14 -19.43 -29.08
C ASP A 125 -1.22 -18.86 -27.64
N GLY A 126 -1.87 -17.69 -27.49
CA GLY A 126 -2.03 -17.02 -26.20
C GLY A 126 -0.74 -16.39 -25.66
N SER A 127 0.23 -16.09 -26.53
CA SER A 127 1.47 -15.38 -26.17
C SER A 127 1.87 -14.37 -27.25
N CYS A 128 1.98 -13.09 -26.89
CA CYS A 128 2.56 -12.06 -27.74
C CYS A 128 3.57 -11.20 -26.96
N GLU A 129 4.35 -10.40 -27.66
CA GLU A 129 5.35 -9.49 -27.08
C GLU A 129 4.76 -8.46 -26.11
N TYR A 130 3.46 -8.17 -26.20
CA TYR A 130 2.76 -7.19 -25.35
C TYR A 130 2.16 -7.78 -24.08
N CYS A 131 1.99 -9.10 -24.00
CA CYS A 131 1.30 -9.75 -22.88
C CYS A 131 2.10 -10.84 -22.17
N SER A 132 3.23 -11.28 -22.74
CA SER A 132 4.03 -12.37 -22.19
C SER A 132 5.52 -12.20 -22.44
N ILE A 133 6.32 -12.74 -21.53
CA ILE A 133 7.79 -12.77 -21.61
C ILE A 133 8.24 -14.22 -21.45
N GLU A 134 9.13 -14.66 -22.33
CA GLU A 134 9.67 -16.02 -22.31
C GLU A 134 10.98 -16.10 -21.51
N PHE A 135 11.11 -17.18 -20.74
CA PHE A 135 12.29 -17.59 -20.01
C PHE A 135 12.73 -18.98 -20.46
N ASN A 136 14.03 -19.17 -20.64
CA ASN A 136 14.61 -20.45 -21.03
C ASN A 136 15.59 -20.93 -19.95
N LEU A 137 15.49 -22.21 -19.58
CA LEU A 137 16.41 -22.87 -18.65
C LEU A 137 16.91 -24.15 -19.30
N ASN A 138 18.23 -24.27 -19.45
CA ASN A 138 18.86 -25.45 -20.02
C ASN A 138 20.14 -25.77 -19.24
N VAL A 139 20.03 -26.70 -18.30
CA VAL A 139 21.11 -27.02 -17.38
C VAL A 139 21.33 -28.53 -17.32
N LYS A 140 22.59 -28.95 -17.42
CA LYS A 140 23.00 -30.35 -17.31
C LYS A 140 24.20 -30.50 -16.39
N CYS A 141 24.09 -31.39 -15.41
CA CYS A 141 25.16 -31.64 -14.47
C CYS A 141 26.11 -32.71 -15.02
N ASN A 142 27.30 -32.29 -15.44
CA ASN A 142 28.34 -33.19 -15.95
C ASN A 142 29.43 -33.51 -14.91
N SER A 143 29.52 -32.75 -13.83
CA SER A 143 30.50 -32.93 -12.76
C SER A 143 30.00 -33.94 -11.71
N ASP A 144 30.92 -34.50 -10.92
CA ASP A 144 30.57 -35.37 -9.79
C ASP A 144 30.04 -34.60 -8.57
N GLN A 145 30.17 -33.27 -8.58
CA GLN A 145 29.60 -32.38 -7.56
C GLN A 145 28.12 -32.12 -7.84
N THR A 146 27.33 -31.86 -6.79
CA THR A 146 25.94 -31.43 -7.02
C THR A 146 25.90 -30.01 -7.56
N LEU A 147 25.16 -29.85 -8.65
CA LEU A 147 24.88 -28.58 -9.29
C LEU A 147 23.59 -28.01 -8.70
N ASP A 148 23.69 -26.85 -8.05
CA ASP A 148 22.54 -26.10 -7.56
C ASP A 148 22.00 -25.24 -8.71
N VAL A 149 20.80 -25.55 -9.20
CA VAL A 149 20.12 -24.76 -10.24
C VAL A 149 19.31 -23.67 -9.54
N THR A 150 19.54 -22.42 -9.90
CA THR A 150 19.01 -21.22 -9.23
C THR A 150 18.25 -20.32 -10.21
N SER A 151 17.59 -19.29 -9.68
CA SER A 151 16.91 -18.29 -10.49
C SER A 151 17.81 -17.57 -11.50
N HIS A 152 19.12 -17.44 -11.25
CA HIS A 152 20.05 -16.83 -12.21
C HIS A 152 20.27 -17.66 -13.47
N ASP A 153 19.98 -18.97 -13.43
CA ASP A 153 20.10 -19.83 -14.60
C ASP A 153 18.93 -19.60 -15.59
N LEU A 154 17.88 -18.86 -15.19
CA LEU A 154 16.78 -18.47 -16.06
C LEU A 154 17.21 -17.35 -17.01
N VAL A 155 17.26 -17.65 -18.30
CA VAL A 155 17.57 -16.68 -19.34
C VAL A 155 16.29 -16.05 -19.85
N SER A 156 16.10 -14.75 -19.57
CA SER A 156 14.96 -13.98 -20.07
C SER A 156 15.14 -13.54 -21.52
N SER A 157 14.05 -13.53 -22.27
CA SER A 157 13.96 -12.89 -23.58
C SER A 157 14.02 -11.36 -23.49
N ASP A 158 13.60 -10.78 -22.35
CA ASP A 158 13.62 -9.35 -22.10
C ASP A 158 14.56 -9.00 -20.93
N PRO A 159 15.62 -8.19 -21.15
CA PRO A 159 16.59 -7.87 -20.11
C PRO A 159 16.03 -7.00 -18.97
N SER A 160 14.87 -6.36 -19.16
CA SER A 160 14.21 -5.58 -18.11
C SER A 160 13.47 -6.44 -17.08
N VAL A 161 13.09 -7.67 -17.47
CA VAL A 161 12.34 -8.60 -16.62
C VAL A 161 13.22 -9.79 -16.33
N VAL A 162 13.87 -9.70 -15.17
CA VAL A 162 14.75 -10.74 -14.63
C VAL A 162 14.29 -11.10 -13.22
N PRO A 163 14.65 -12.29 -12.71
CA PRO A 163 14.42 -12.62 -11.30
C PRO A 163 14.98 -11.55 -10.37
N VAL A 164 14.29 -11.32 -9.25
CA VAL A 164 14.77 -10.39 -8.23
C VAL A 164 16.02 -10.99 -7.57
N ASP A 165 17.11 -10.24 -7.60
CA ASP A 165 18.36 -10.63 -6.97
C ASP A 165 18.29 -10.31 -5.47
N ASN A 166 18.11 -11.32 -4.63
CA ASN A 166 18.22 -11.18 -3.17
C ASN A 166 19.69 -11.12 -2.73
N SER A 167 20.45 -10.16 -3.25
CA SER A 167 21.81 -9.86 -2.75
C SER A 167 21.80 -9.31 -1.31
N PHE A 168 20.62 -8.99 -0.76
CA PHE A 168 20.41 -8.56 0.63
C PHE A 168 20.81 -9.59 1.70
N ALA A 169 21.09 -10.84 1.32
CA ALA A 169 21.64 -11.84 2.25
C ALA A 169 23.12 -11.61 2.63
N GLN A 170 23.77 -10.54 2.15
CA GLN A 170 25.15 -10.20 2.54
C GLN A 170 25.29 -9.66 3.97
N ASP A 171 24.23 -9.09 4.58
CA ASP A 171 24.33 -8.45 5.89
C ASP A 171 24.04 -9.38 7.09
N ILE A 172 23.68 -10.64 6.85
CA ILE A 172 23.60 -11.66 7.92
C ILE A 172 24.99 -12.31 8.07
N SER A 173 25.91 -11.54 8.66
CA SER A 173 27.25 -11.99 9.04
C SER A 173 27.17 -13.18 10.00
N GLY A 174 27.62 -14.37 9.58
CA GLY A 174 27.83 -15.47 10.54
C GLY A 174 28.05 -16.88 10.01
N PHE A 175 27.79 -17.16 8.72
CA PHE A 175 28.09 -18.47 8.12
C PHE A 175 28.60 -18.23 6.71
N ASP A 176 29.71 -18.86 6.33
CA ASP A 176 30.31 -18.84 4.98
C ASP A 176 29.22 -18.74 3.90
N ALA A 177 28.94 -17.53 3.42
CA ALA A 177 27.86 -17.27 2.48
C ALA A 177 28.46 -17.36 1.07
N PRO A 178 28.25 -18.47 0.33
CA PRO A 178 28.73 -18.54 -1.03
C PRO A 178 27.93 -17.53 -1.86
N GLU A 179 28.65 -16.51 -2.37
CA GLU A 179 28.29 -15.57 -3.44
C GLU A 179 26.86 -15.71 -3.98
N ALA A 180 26.01 -14.73 -3.68
CA ALA A 180 24.81 -14.36 -4.45
C ALA A 180 24.11 -15.53 -5.17
N ARG A 181 23.81 -16.61 -4.46
CA ARG A 181 23.06 -17.72 -5.05
C ARG A 181 21.59 -17.31 -5.02
N GLY A 182 21.10 -16.87 -6.17
CA GLY A 182 19.67 -16.64 -6.41
C GLY A 182 18.80 -17.81 -5.95
N VAL A 183 17.48 -17.65 -6.03
CA VAL A 183 16.53 -18.60 -5.45
C VAL A 183 16.77 -20.01 -5.99
N LEU A 184 17.11 -20.96 -5.10
CA LEU A 184 17.32 -22.35 -5.48
C LEU A 184 16.03 -22.94 -6.06
N ILE A 185 16.12 -23.59 -7.21
CA ILE A 185 15.00 -24.27 -7.89
C ILE A 185 15.09 -25.77 -7.64
N VAL A 186 16.20 -26.38 -8.04
CA VAL A 186 16.44 -27.84 -7.93
C VAL A 186 17.94 -28.12 -7.81
N LYS A 187 18.28 -29.27 -7.24
CA LYS A 187 19.66 -29.77 -7.18
C LYS A 187 19.82 -30.95 -8.13
N LEU A 188 20.83 -30.90 -8.99
CA LEU A 188 21.13 -31.94 -9.97
C LEU A 188 22.41 -32.70 -9.59
N ARG A 189 22.39 -34.02 -9.79
CA ARG A 189 23.55 -34.90 -9.73
C ARG A 189 24.06 -35.22 -11.13
N ARG A 190 25.27 -35.76 -11.21
CA ARG A 190 25.91 -36.16 -12.48
C ARG A 190 24.95 -36.95 -13.37
N GLY A 191 24.81 -36.51 -14.61
CA GLY A 191 23.96 -37.12 -15.63
C GLY A 191 22.52 -36.60 -15.65
N GLN A 192 22.07 -35.86 -14.63
CA GLN A 192 20.75 -35.23 -14.63
C GLN A 192 20.78 -33.90 -15.40
N GLU A 193 19.67 -33.62 -16.05
CA GLU A 193 19.40 -32.42 -16.82
C GLU A 193 17.98 -31.90 -16.53
N LEU A 194 17.85 -30.58 -16.65
CA LEU A 194 16.59 -29.85 -16.63
C LEU A 194 16.58 -28.88 -17.81
N LYS A 195 15.63 -29.08 -18.71
CA LYS A 195 15.39 -28.21 -19.87
C LYS A 195 13.92 -27.85 -19.93
N LEU A 196 13.63 -26.55 -19.89
CA LEU A 196 12.27 -26.04 -19.92
C LEU A 196 12.18 -24.65 -20.55
N ARG A 197 10.98 -24.34 -21.00
CA ARG A 197 10.55 -23.02 -21.46
C ARG A 197 9.45 -22.53 -20.51
N ALA A 198 9.59 -21.33 -19.99
CA ALA A 198 8.64 -20.73 -19.06
C ALA A 198 8.11 -19.41 -19.61
N ILE A 199 6.82 -19.13 -19.41
CA ILE A 199 6.15 -17.93 -19.90
C ILE A 199 5.63 -17.15 -18.71
N ALA A 200 6.15 -15.94 -18.52
CA ALA A 200 5.67 -14.99 -17.53
C ALA A 200 4.57 -14.11 -18.12
N ARG A 201 3.53 -13.87 -17.31
CA ARG A 201 2.36 -13.07 -17.68
C ARG A 201 2.01 -12.08 -16.59
N LYS A 202 1.37 -10.98 -17.00
CA LYS A 202 0.78 -10.00 -16.08
C LYS A 202 -0.41 -10.62 -15.35
N GLY A 203 -0.45 -10.45 -14.05
CA GLY A 203 -1.59 -10.84 -13.22
C GLY A 203 -1.68 -10.00 -11.95
N ILE A 204 -2.67 -10.30 -11.11
CA ILE A 204 -2.94 -9.60 -9.85
C ILE A 204 -2.99 -10.59 -8.68
N GLY A 205 -2.61 -10.13 -7.48
CA GLY A 205 -2.58 -10.96 -6.27
C GLY A 205 -3.92 -11.60 -5.90
N LYS A 206 -5.04 -11.01 -6.32
CA LYS A 206 -6.40 -11.55 -6.14
C LYS A 206 -6.61 -12.87 -6.90
N ASP A 207 -5.98 -13.03 -8.06
CA ASP A 207 -6.10 -14.24 -8.88
C ASP A 207 -5.19 -15.34 -8.33
N HIS A 208 -3.96 -14.98 -7.93
CA HIS A 208 -3.04 -15.89 -7.23
C HIS A 208 -1.97 -15.11 -6.46
N ALA A 209 -1.57 -15.61 -5.28
CA ALA A 209 -0.60 -14.95 -4.40
C ALA A 209 0.79 -14.70 -5.05
N LYS A 210 1.14 -15.47 -6.09
CA LYS A 210 2.38 -15.29 -6.86
C LYS A 210 2.51 -13.92 -7.53
N TRP A 211 1.38 -13.25 -7.78
CA TRP A 211 1.35 -11.91 -8.35
C TRP A 211 1.26 -10.81 -7.29
N SER A 212 1.31 -11.13 -5.99
CA SER A 212 1.35 -10.11 -4.93
C SER A 212 2.73 -9.41 -4.96
N PRO A 213 2.78 -8.09 -5.21
CA PRO A 213 4.03 -7.32 -5.11
C PRO A 213 4.46 -7.07 -3.68
N ALA A 214 3.56 -7.27 -2.71
CA ALA A 214 3.81 -6.99 -1.31
C ALA A 214 4.29 -8.25 -0.57
N ALA A 215 5.40 -8.11 0.13
CA ALA A 215 5.83 -9.05 1.16
C ALA A 215 5.03 -8.82 2.45
N THR A 216 4.91 -7.56 2.88
CA THR A 216 4.03 -7.16 3.98
C THR A 216 3.40 -5.80 3.72
N VAL A 217 2.12 -5.66 4.10
CA VAL A 217 1.45 -4.36 4.17
C VAL A 217 0.64 -4.36 5.45
N ALA A 218 1.07 -3.54 6.40
CA ALA A 218 0.40 -3.38 7.68
C ALA A 218 0.25 -1.90 7.99
N PHE A 219 -0.78 -1.57 8.75
CA PHE A 219 -0.88 -0.27 9.37
C PHE A 219 -1.31 -0.44 10.83
N GLN A 220 -0.93 0.53 11.64
CA GLN A 220 -1.38 0.68 13.02
C GLN A 220 -1.91 2.10 13.23
N PHE A 221 -2.80 2.28 14.20
CA PHE A 221 -3.22 3.60 14.62
C PHE A 221 -2.06 4.32 15.32
N GLU A 222 -2.01 5.63 15.21
CA GLU A 222 -1.08 6.43 16.01
C GLU A 222 -1.52 6.38 17.49
N PRO A 223 -0.67 5.89 18.41
CA PRO A 223 -0.99 5.84 19.83
C PRO A 223 -0.83 7.22 20.46
N GLU A 224 -1.88 7.67 21.14
CA GLU A 224 -1.89 8.87 21.96
C GLU A 224 -1.80 8.46 23.44
N ILE A 225 -0.63 8.67 24.02
CA ILE A 225 -0.30 8.22 25.37
C ILE A 225 -0.44 9.40 26.33
N HIS A 226 -1.37 9.28 27.27
CA HIS A 226 -1.58 10.23 28.36
C HIS A 226 -1.11 9.63 29.68
N ILE A 227 -0.14 10.28 30.31
CA ILE A 227 0.36 9.89 31.63
C ILE A 227 -0.30 10.80 32.68
N ASN A 228 -0.87 10.22 33.72
CA ASN A 228 -1.40 10.99 34.84
C ASN A 228 -0.25 11.39 35.78
N GLU A 229 0.27 12.60 35.58
CA GLU A 229 1.39 13.15 36.35
C GLU A 229 1.16 13.09 37.87
N ALA A 230 -0.06 13.41 38.32
CA ALA A 230 -0.39 13.41 39.75
C ALA A 230 -0.30 12.01 40.39
N LEU A 231 -0.68 10.95 39.65
CA LEU A 231 -0.50 9.57 40.12
C LEU A 231 0.94 9.11 39.97
N MET A 232 1.64 9.53 38.91
CA MET A 232 3.04 9.21 38.65
C MET A 232 3.98 9.78 39.73
N GLU A 233 3.66 10.94 40.28
CA GLU A 233 4.39 11.55 41.41
C GLU A 233 4.25 10.75 42.72
N THR A 234 3.18 9.97 42.88
CA THR A 234 3.00 9.14 44.08
C THR A 234 3.91 7.90 44.12
N LEU A 235 4.57 7.58 43.00
CA LEU A 235 5.43 6.41 42.88
C LEU A 235 6.88 6.73 43.24
N THR A 236 7.54 5.75 43.85
CA THR A 236 8.98 5.77 44.11
C THR A 236 9.79 5.63 42.82
N LEU A 237 11.08 5.94 42.86
CA LEU A 237 11.95 5.83 41.69
C LEU A 237 12.06 4.38 41.21
N GLU A 238 12.09 3.43 42.14
CA GLU A 238 12.15 2.00 41.88
C GLU A 238 10.87 1.51 41.18
N GLU A 239 9.70 1.92 41.68
CA GLU A 239 8.40 1.62 41.06
C GLU A 239 8.27 2.21 39.66
N LYS A 240 8.76 3.43 39.44
CA LYS A 240 8.79 4.06 38.11
C LYS A 240 9.65 3.25 37.13
N LYS A 241 10.83 2.79 37.56
CA LYS A 241 11.70 1.95 36.72
C LYS A 241 11.06 0.61 36.43
N GLU A 242 10.49 -0.05 37.43
CA GLU A 242 9.81 -1.34 37.25
C GLU A 242 8.61 -1.22 36.30
N TRP A 243 7.89 -0.10 36.33
CA TRP A 243 6.82 0.19 35.40
C TRP A 243 7.34 0.43 33.97
N VAL A 244 8.39 1.24 33.80
CA VAL A 244 9.02 1.44 32.48
C VAL A 244 9.58 0.13 31.91
N ASP A 245 10.27 -0.66 32.73
CA ASP A 245 10.87 -1.95 32.36
C ASP A 245 9.82 -3.03 32.03
N SER A 246 8.56 -2.82 32.43
CA SER A 246 7.45 -3.70 32.05
C SER A 246 7.06 -3.56 30.58
N CYS A 247 7.40 -2.43 29.94
CA CYS A 247 7.18 -2.24 28.52
C CYS A 247 8.31 -2.92 27.71
N PRO A 248 8.02 -3.98 26.92
CA PRO A 248 9.03 -4.68 26.14
C PRO A 248 9.61 -3.78 25.05
N THR A 249 8.81 -2.86 24.54
CA THR A 249 9.24 -1.81 23.62
C THR A 249 9.63 -0.58 24.44
N LYS A 250 10.76 0.05 24.11
CA LYS A 250 11.33 1.18 24.88
C LYS A 250 10.56 2.49 24.62
N VAL A 251 9.25 2.48 24.87
CA VAL A 251 8.33 3.59 24.65
C VAL A 251 8.52 4.67 25.72
N PHE A 252 8.83 4.25 26.94
CA PHE A 252 9.01 5.12 28.10
C PHE A 252 10.46 5.13 28.56
N GLU A 253 10.90 6.26 29.09
CA GLU A 253 12.20 6.39 29.75
C GLU A 253 12.05 7.25 31.01
N VAL A 254 12.87 6.98 32.03
CA VAL A 254 12.95 7.83 33.23
C VAL A 254 14.10 8.81 33.02
N ASP A 255 13.79 10.11 32.98
CA ASP A 255 14.82 11.14 32.88
C ASP A 255 15.70 11.11 34.15
N PRO A 256 17.03 10.90 34.02
CA PRO A 256 17.93 10.80 35.15
C PRO A 256 18.07 12.09 35.97
N GLN A 257 17.74 13.26 35.41
CA GLN A 257 17.85 14.55 36.11
C GLN A 257 16.56 14.92 36.85
N THR A 258 15.41 14.76 36.20
CA THR A 258 14.11 15.17 36.75
C THR A 258 13.40 14.04 37.49
N GLN A 259 13.82 12.78 37.31
CA GLN A 259 13.16 11.57 37.82
C GLN A 259 11.69 11.44 37.35
N GLN A 260 11.37 12.12 36.25
CA GLN A 260 10.07 12.04 35.59
C GLN A 260 10.11 11.00 34.48
N VAL A 261 8.95 10.38 34.24
CA VAL A 261 8.77 9.42 33.14
C VAL A 261 8.39 10.22 31.91
N VAL A 262 9.10 10.01 30.81
CA VAL A 262 8.85 10.66 29.52
C VAL A 262 8.54 9.60 28.47
N VAL A 263 7.70 9.96 27.51
CA VAL A 263 7.43 9.14 26.32
C VAL A 263 8.50 9.48 25.27
N VAL A 264 9.34 8.50 24.92
CA VAL A 264 10.44 8.67 23.96
C VAL A 264 9.96 8.38 22.54
N ASP A 265 9.27 7.25 22.36
CA ASP A 265 8.74 6.82 21.07
C ASP A 265 7.37 6.16 21.27
N ALA A 266 6.31 6.95 21.11
CA ALA A 266 4.95 6.46 21.24
C ALA A 266 4.64 5.36 20.20
N GLU A 267 5.21 5.45 18.99
CA GLU A 267 4.88 4.57 17.86
C GLU A 267 5.45 3.16 17.99
N ALA A 268 6.47 3.01 18.83
CA ALA A 268 7.00 1.71 19.20
C ALA A 268 6.03 0.91 20.10
N TYR A 269 4.93 1.51 20.56
CA TYR A 269 3.95 0.81 21.37
C TYR A 269 3.18 -0.24 20.54
N THR A 270 3.23 -1.50 20.98
CA THR A 270 2.66 -2.64 20.27
C THR A 270 1.28 -3.07 20.75
N TYR A 271 0.60 -2.26 21.59
CA TYR A 271 -0.70 -2.59 22.17
C TYR A 271 -0.71 -3.95 22.92
N ASP A 272 0.35 -4.21 23.70
CA ASP A 272 0.50 -5.43 24.51
C ASP A 272 -0.26 -5.39 25.85
N GLU A 273 -0.76 -4.22 26.23
CA GLU A 273 -1.42 -3.92 27.51
C GLU A 273 -0.57 -4.17 28.77
N GLU A 274 0.73 -4.45 28.65
CA GLU A 274 1.55 -4.85 29.80
C GLU A 274 1.73 -3.70 30.80
N ILE A 275 1.96 -2.49 30.30
CA ILE A 275 2.06 -1.29 31.15
C ILE A 275 0.76 -0.93 31.87
N LEU A 276 -0.39 -1.24 31.26
CA LEU A 276 -1.73 -1.03 31.84
C LEU A 276 -1.94 -2.03 32.98
N LYS A 277 -1.69 -3.32 32.72
CA LYS A 277 -1.76 -4.38 33.75
C LYS A 277 -0.78 -4.12 34.90
N LYS A 278 0.42 -3.61 34.60
CA LYS A 278 1.41 -3.27 35.62
C LYS A 278 0.92 -2.13 36.52
N ALA A 279 0.35 -1.07 35.93
CA ALA A 279 -0.25 0.02 36.70
C ALA A 279 -1.39 -0.46 37.62
N ASP A 280 -2.24 -1.36 37.12
CA ASP A 280 -3.31 -1.97 37.91
C ASP A 280 -2.77 -2.85 39.06
N ALA A 281 -1.73 -3.66 38.78
CA ALA A 281 -1.07 -4.49 39.79
C ALA A 281 -0.39 -3.66 40.90
N MET A 282 0.06 -2.45 40.57
CA MET A 282 0.60 -1.48 41.53
C MET A 282 -0.51 -0.74 42.31
N GLY A 283 -1.79 -1.04 42.06
CA GLY A 283 -2.93 -0.40 42.71
C GLY A 283 -3.18 1.04 42.25
N LYS A 284 -2.71 1.40 41.04
CA LYS A 284 -2.84 2.73 40.44
C LYS A 284 -3.57 2.64 39.10
N PRO A 285 -4.85 2.24 39.07
CA PRO A 285 -5.62 2.23 37.84
C PRO A 285 -5.72 3.65 37.27
N GLY A 286 -5.53 3.79 35.96
CA GLY A 286 -5.52 5.09 35.28
C GLY A 286 -4.22 5.90 35.41
N LEU A 287 -3.11 5.25 35.80
CA LEU A 287 -1.77 5.86 35.75
C LEU A 287 -1.39 6.29 34.34
N VAL A 288 -1.78 5.48 33.36
CA VAL A 288 -1.56 5.68 31.93
C VAL A 288 -2.85 5.39 31.19
N GLU A 289 -3.17 6.22 30.22
CA GLU A 289 -4.26 6.03 29.28
C GLU A 289 -3.69 6.06 27.87
N ILE A 290 -3.98 5.01 27.09
CA ILE A 290 -3.50 4.88 25.71
C ILE A 290 -4.71 4.87 24.81
N ILE A 291 -4.81 5.89 23.96
CA ILE A 291 -5.92 6.08 23.03
C ILE A 291 -5.38 5.87 21.61
N SER A 292 -6.07 5.08 20.80
CA SER A 292 -5.76 4.97 19.37
C SER A 292 -6.44 6.11 18.62
N ARG A 293 -5.67 6.96 17.93
CA ARG A 293 -6.23 7.99 17.06
C ARG A 293 -6.85 7.35 15.83
N GLU A 294 -8.16 7.50 15.67
CA GLU A 294 -8.93 6.85 14.58
C GLU A 294 -8.71 7.49 13.20
N ASP A 295 -8.12 8.68 13.14
CA ASP A 295 -7.88 9.47 11.93
C ASP A 295 -6.41 9.49 11.47
N SER A 296 -5.52 8.79 12.19
CA SER A 296 -4.07 8.76 11.93
C SER A 296 -3.55 7.32 11.89
N PHE A 297 -2.90 6.97 10.77
CA PHE A 297 -2.43 5.63 10.48
C PHE A 297 -0.94 5.63 10.12
N ILE A 298 -0.17 4.75 10.75
CA ILE A 298 1.23 4.50 10.41
C ILE A 298 1.30 3.24 9.58
N PHE A 299 1.63 3.39 8.30
CA PHE A 299 1.80 2.30 7.35
C PHE A 299 3.24 1.82 7.30
N THR A 300 3.39 0.50 7.27
CA THR A 300 4.64 -0.22 6.99
C THR A 300 4.40 -1.11 5.78
N VAL A 301 5.19 -0.90 4.74
CA VAL A 301 5.00 -1.56 3.45
C VAL A 301 6.33 -2.09 2.95
N GLU A 302 6.39 -3.39 2.72
CA GLU A 302 7.54 -4.12 2.18
C GLU A 302 7.16 -4.73 0.82
N SER A 303 7.98 -4.47 -0.18
CA SER A 303 7.86 -5.14 -1.48
C SER A 303 8.65 -6.45 -1.50
N THR A 304 8.26 -7.37 -2.38
CA THR A 304 9.04 -8.55 -2.75
C THR A 304 10.26 -8.23 -3.64
N GLY A 305 10.47 -6.95 -3.99
CA GLY A 305 11.48 -6.48 -4.94
C GLY A 305 11.04 -6.58 -6.41
N ALA A 306 9.83 -7.08 -6.67
CA ALA A 306 9.25 -7.10 -8.01
C ALA A 306 9.00 -5.68 -8.54
N ILE A 307 8.61 -4.75 -7.67
CA ILE A 307 8.45 -3.32 -7.96
C ILE A 307 8.93 -2.52 -6.75
N GLN A 308 9.32 -1.27 -6.94
CA GLN A 308 9.67 -0.42 -5.79
C GLN A 308 8.45 -0.18 -4.88
N ALA A 309 8.68 -0.09 -3.57
CA ALA A 309 7.62 0.09 -2.58
C ALA A 309 6.85 1.42 -2.78
N SER A 310 7.55 2.48 -3.20
CA SER A 310 6.94 3.77 -3.61
C SER A 310 6.01 3.60 -4.81
N GLN A 311 6.47 2.88 -5.83
CA GLN A 311 5.70 2.64 -7.05
C GLN A 311 4.45 1.80 -6.74
N MET A 312 4.56 0.80 -5.86
CA MET A 312 3.43 0.01 -5.40
C MET A 312 2.35 0.88 -4.75
N PHE A 313 2.75 1.83 -3.90
CA PHE A 313 1.82 2.78 -3.27
C PHE A 313 1.14 3.71 -4.29
N ILE A 314 1.90 4.27 -5.23
CA ILE A 314 1.36 5.13 -6.30
C ILE A 314 0.37 4.35 -7.19
N ASN A 315 0.76 3.15 -7.63
CA ASN A 315 -0.10 2.28 -8.43
C ASN A 315 -1.42 1.97 -7.70
N ALA A 316 -1.37 1.75 -6.39
CA ALA A 316 -2.57 1.49 -5.60
C ALA A 316 -3.55 2.69 -5.59
N ILE A 317 -3.03 3.93 -5.53
CA ILE A 317 -3.85 5.14 -5.62
C ILE A 317 -4.48 5.26 -7.02
N ASP A 318 -3.72 5.02 -8.08
CA ASP A 318 -4.22 5.09 -9.45
C ASP A 318 -5.30 4.04 -9.73
N ILE A 319 -5.16 2.82 -9.18
CA ILE A 319 -6.17 1.77 -9.26
C ILE A 319 -7.43 2.18 -8.50
N LEU A 320 -7.29 2.73 -7.29
CA LEU A 320 -8.43 3.21 -6.52
C LEU A 320 -9.19 4.31 -7.27
N LYS A 321 -8.45 5.27 -7.85
CA LYS A 321 -9.02 6.34 -8.68
C LYS A 321 -9.76 5.77 -9.89
N THR A 322 -9.15 4.85 -10.63
CA THR A 322 -9.76 4.23 -11.83
C THR A 322 -11.08 3.53 -11.48
N LYS A 323 -11.16 2.89 -10.31
CA LYS A 323 -12.41 2.27 -9.83
C LYS A 323 -13.49 3.29 -9.50
N LEU A 324 -13.11 4.38 -8.83
CA LEU A 324 -14.05 5.47 -8.51
C LEU A 324 -14.55 6.15 -9.79
N ASP A 325 -13.68 6.36 -10.77
CA ASP A 325 -14.04 6.91 -12.08
C ASP A 325 -14.99 5.97 -12.84
N ALA A 326 -14.75 4.65 -12.80
CA ALA A 326 -15.66 3.67 -13.40
C ALA A 326 -17.05 3.67 -12.75
N VAL A 327 -17.12 3.76 -11.41
CA VAL A 327 -18.39 3.89 -10.69
C VAL A 327 -19.09 5.19 -11.05
N ARG A 328 -18.36 6.31 -11.10
CA ARG A 328 -18.91 7.62 -11.48
C ARG A 328 -19.53 7.58 -12.88
N LEU A 329 -18.81 7.05 -13.88
CA LEU A 329 -19.28 6.95 -15.25
C LEU A 329 -20.52 6.06 -15.39
N SER A 330 -20.67 5.03 -14.55
CA SER A 330 -21.85 4.17 -14.55
C SER A 330 -23.16 4.89 -14.17
N PHE A 331 -23.07 6.01 -13.43
CA PHE A 331 -24.21 6.87 -13.14
C PHE A 331 -24.57 7.82 -14.30
N ASP A 332 -23.59 8.13 -15.15
CA ASP A 332 -23.78 9.05 -16.28
C ASP A 332 -24.36 8.33 -17.51
N THR A 333 -24.28 6.99 -17.57
CA THR A 333 -24.92 6.17 -18.61
C THR A 333 -26.41 5.94 -18.28
N GLU A 334 -27.30 6.47 -19.12
CA GLU A 334 -28.77 6.50 -19.01
C GLU A 334 -29.50 5.13 -18.89
N GLU A 335 -28.81 4.00 -18.70
CA GLU A 335 -29.43 2.67 -18.57
C GLU A 335 -29.86 2.30 -17.14
N ALA A 336 -29.65 3.18 -16.15
CA ALA A 336 -30.18 3.00 -14.79
C ALA A 336 -31.68 3.34 -14.65
N ASP A 337 -32.29 3.97 -15.66
CA ASP A 337 -33.69 4.39 -15.62
C ASP A 337 -34.69 3.23 -15.82
N ASP A 338 -34.26 2.08 -16.39
CA ASP A 338 -35.16 0.96 -16.67
C ASP A 338 -35.27 -0.10 -15.55
N GLN A 339 -34.34 -0.14 -14.59
CA GLN A 339 -34.40 -1.08 -13.45
C GLN A 339 -34.95 -0.47 -12.14
N PHE A 340 -35.05 0.86 -12.05
CA PHE A 340 -35.55 1.56 -10.86
C PHE A 340 -36.79 2.42 -11.10
N GLY A 341 -37.50 2.21 -12.23
CA GLY A 341 -38.60 3.06 -12.72
C GLY A 341 -39.71 3.37 -11.70
N GLU A 342 -39.95 2.54 -10.68
CA GLU A 342 -40.95 2.82 -9.65
C GLU A 342 -40.41 3.55 -8.41
N LEU A 343 -39.11 3.46 -8.10
CA LEU A 343 -38.48 4.14 -6.95
C LEU A 343 -37.93 5.52 -7.33
N GLY A 344 -37.51 5.72 -8.59
CA GLY A 344 -37.02 7.01 -9.09
C GLY A 344 -38.08 8.11 -9.10
N HIS A 345 -39.35 7.75 -9.28
CA HIS A 345 -40.45 8.71 -9.28
C HIS A 345 -40.80 9.27 -7.90
N HIS A 346 -40.53 8.55 -6.81
CA HIS A 346 -40.76 9.05 -5.45
C HIS A 346 -39.66 10.02 -4.97
N MET A 347 -38.43 9.87 -5.46
CA MET A 347 -37.30 10.74 -5.11
C MET A 347 -37.26 12.03 -5.95
N ARG A 348 -37.86 12.05 -7.15
CA ARG A 348 -37.95 13.25 -8.02
C ARG A 348 -39.14 14.17 -7.71
N GLY A 349 -39.97 13.84 -6.72
CA GLY A 349 -41.18 14.59 -6.35
C GLY A 349 -40.99 15.83 -5.48
N GLY A 350 -39.77 16.17 -5.06
CA GLY A 350 -39.56 17.35 -4.22
C GLY A 350 -38.09 17.71 -4.06
N GLY A 351 -37.58 18.62 -4.90
CA GLY A 351 -36.21 19.09 -4.76
C GLY A 351 -35.76 20.00 -5.89
N ILE A 352 -36.06 21.28 -5.73
CA ILE A 352 -35.62 22.46 -6.47
C ILE A 352 -34.33 22.28 -7.29
N ASP A 353 -34.47 22.54 -8.58
CA ASP A 353 -33.45 22.71 -9.62
C ASP A 353 -32.38 23.75 -9.20
N LEU A 354 -31.19 23.27 -8.82
CA LEU A 354 -30.08 24.09 -8.30
C LEU A 354 -28.81 24.01 -9.16
N VAL A 355 -28.81 23.28 -10.28
CA VAL A 355 -27.59 23.06 -11.09
C VAL A 355 -27.48 23.96 -12.33
N SER A 356 -28.55 24.65 -12.74
CA SER A 356 -28.52 25.49 -13.96
C SER A 356 -28.10 26.96 -13.76
N ARG A 357 -27.42 27.35 -12.66
CA ARG A 357 -27.05 28.76 -12.42
C ARG A 357 -25.59 29.06 -12.01
N VAL A 358 -24.64 28.14 -12.20
CA VAL A 358 -23.21 28.42 -11.87
C VAL A 358 -22.31 28.55 -13.11
N ILE A 359 -22.87 28.58 -14.32
CA ILE A 359 -22.11 28.94 -15.53
C ILE A 359 -22.81 30.09 -16.25
N GLN A 360 -22.55 31.32 -15.80
CA GLN A 360 -22.44 32.54 -16.62
C GLN A 360 -21.88 33.71 -15.80
#